data_AF-A0A1Z8N3F4-F1
#
_entry.id   AF-A0A1Z8N3F4-F1
#
_cell.length_a   1.000
_cell.length_b   1.000
_cell.length_c   1.000
_cell.angle_alpha   90.00
_cell.angle_beta   90.00
_cell.angle_gamma   90.00
#
_symmetry.space_group_name_H-M   'P 1'
#
loop_
_entity.id
_entity.type
_entity.pdbx_description
1 polymer ?
#
loop_
_entity_poly.entity_id
_entity_poly.type
_entity_poly.pdbx_seq_one_letter_code
_entity_poly.pdbx_strand_id
1 'polypeptide(L)'
;MLWTPCSAVDAAYDFPADEWHHIAIVSTSVSLTMYFDGQQKAQTEKDRSKDTHGSSNFGVNIGGGGIWDATGHWFTGTMDEVAIFHSTLSNADVNKITKTGFKAMTTAVDPRNRLTSTWAQICKE
;
A
#
# COMPACT_ATOMS: atom_id res chain seq x y z
N MET A 1 8.22 9.25 3.20
CA MET A 1 7.50 9.39 4.48
C MET A 1 6.01 9.16 4.34
N LEU A 2 5.36 8.62 5.39
CA LEU A 2 3.93 8.77 5.67
C LEU A 2 3.78 9.52 6.99
N TRP A 3 3.07 10.64 6.97
CA TRP A 3 2.72 11.41 8.15
C TRP A 3 1.25 11.17 8.53
N THR A 4 0.99 11.12 9.83
CA THR A 4 -0.33 11.12 10.43
C THR A 4 -0.36 12.07 11.62
N PRO A 5 -1.54 12.52 12.09
CA PRO A 5 -1.64 13.32 13.31
C PRO A 5 -1.08 12.67 14.59
N CYS A 6 -0.78 11.36 14.57
CA CYS A 6 -0.39 10.59 15.75
C CYS A 6 1.04 10.02 15.68
N SER A 7 1.62 9.95 14.48
CA SER A 7 2.99 9.49 14.23
C SER A 7 3.37 9.72 12.77
N ALA A 8 4.66 9.57 12.45
CA ALA A 8 5.14 9.52 11.08
C ALA A 8 6.16 8.40 10.94
N VAL A 9 6.20 7.75 9.78
CA VAL A 9 7.22 6.76 9.43
C VAL A 9 7.92 7.19 8.15
N ASP A 10 9.25 7.09 8.16
CA ASP A 10 10.10 7.39 7.02
C ASP A 10 11.29 6.45 7.00
N ALA A 11 11.80 6.19 5.80
CA ALA A 11 13.00 5.39 5.58
C ALA A 11 13.80 6.01 4.44
N ALA A 12 15.14 5.97 4.55
CA ALA A 12 16.02 6.38 3.47
C ALA A 12 15.75 5.52 2.22
N TYR A 13 15.54 6.17 1.08
CA TYR A 13 15.36 5.51 -0.21
C TYR A 13 16.71 5.49 -0.94
N ASP A 14 17.44 4.40 -0.77
CA ASP A 14 18.81 4.23 -1.27
C ASP A 14 18.88 3.37 -2.55
N PHE A 15 17.77 3.29 -3.30
CA PHE A 15 17.73 2.50 -4.54
C PHE A 15 18.17 3.31 -5.76
N PRO A 16 18.75 2.66 -6.78
CA PRO A 16 19.05 3.29 -8.06
C PRO A 16 17.79 3.86 -8.74
N ALA A 17 18.02 4.80 -9.66
CA ALA A 17 16.97 5.27 -10.57
C ALA A 17 16.59 4.17 -11.58
N ASP A 18 15.40 4.29 -12.17
CA ASP A 18 14.90 3.43 -13.25
C ASP A 18 14.72 1.94 -12.90
N GLU A 19 14.58 1.62 -11.60
CA GLU A 19 14.25 0.29 -11.10
C GLU A 19 12.84 0.25 -10.50
N TRP A 20 12.13 -0.87 -10.73
CA TRP A 20 10.84 -1.11 -10.10
C TRP A 20 11.03 -1.60 -8.67
N HIS A 21 10.41 -0.90 -7.72
CA HIS A 21 10.38 -1.29 -6.32
C HIS A 21 8.96 -1.37 -5.80
N HIS A 22 8.69 -2.36 -4.97
CA HIS A 22 7.43 -2.47 -4.26
C HIS A 22 7.53 -1.70 -2.95
N ILE A 23 6.63 -0.73 -2.76
CA ILE A 23 6.54 0.07 -1.54
C ILE A 23 5.22 -0.24 -0.84
N ALA A 24 5.29 -0.60 0.44
CA ALA A 24 4.11 -0.80 1.26
C ALA A 24 4.23 -0.08 2.60
N ILE A 25 3.09 0.42 3.09
CA ILE A 25 2.99 0.95 4.45
C ILE A 25 1.82 0.25 5.12
N VAL A 26 2.10 -0.36 6.27
CA VAL A 26 1.12 -1.06 7.09
C VAL A 26 0.84 -0.25 8.33
N SER A 27 -0.44 0.03 8.58
CA SER A 27 -0.91 0.68 9.79
C SER A 27 -1.62 -0.35 10.67
N THR A 28 -1.23 -0.39 11.95
CA THR A 28 -1.89 -1.17 13.01
C THR A 28 -2.50 -0.22 14.03
N SER A 29 -3.20 -0.74 15.04
CA SER A 29 -3.68 0.10 16.15
C SER A 29 -2.55 0.73 16.98
N VAL A 30 -1.31 0.23 16.88
CA VAL A 30 -0.16 0.62 17.71
C VAL A 30 1.00 1.21 16.93
N SER A 31 1.12 0.97 15.63
CA SER A 31 2.31 1.38 14.86
C SER A 31 2.03 1.64 13.37
N LEU A 32 2.96 2.35 12.74
CA LEU A 32 3.13 2.44 11.29
C LEU A 32 4.43 1.72 10.91
N THR A 33 4.39 0.88 9.89
CA THR A 33 5.55 0.14 9.39
C THR A 33 5.70 0.33 7.89
N MET A 34 6.88 0.69 7.43
CA MET A 34 7.22 0.89 6.02
C MET A 34 8.09 -0.26 5.51
N TYR A 35 7.78 -0.75 4.30
CA TYR A 35 8.48 -1.84 3.63
C TYR A 35 8.91 -1.41 2.24
N PHE A 36 10.13 -1.78 1.88
CA PHE A 36 10.62 -1.76 0.49
C PHE A 36 10.96 -3.18 0.08
N ASP A 37 10.45 -3.64 -1.06
CA ASP A 37 10.65 -4.98 -1.60
C ASP A 37 10.39 -6.11 -0.58
N GLY A 38 9.32 -5.94 0.20
CA GLY A 38 8.90 -6.90 1.22
C GLY A 38 9.69 -6.88 2.52
N GLN A 39 10.77 -6.10 2.58
CA GLN A 39 11.61 -5.94 3.77
C GLN A 39 11.16 -4.72 4.58
N GLN A 40 10.97 -4.91 5.89
CA GLN A 40 10.69 -3.80 6.80
C GLN A 40 11.91 -2.87 6.87
N LYS A 41 11.69 -1.58 6.60
CA LYS A 41 12.74 -0.55 6.60
C LYS A 41 12.64 0.40 7.78
N ALA A 42 11.42 0.68 8.22
CA ALA A 42 11.17 1.54 9.36
C ALA A 42 9.88 1.14 10.06
N GLN A 43 9.82 1.41 11.37
CA GLN A 43 8.61 1.29 12.17
C GLN A 43 8.58 2.40 13.21
N THR A 44 7.40 2.97 13.43
CA THR A 44 7.18 4.00 14.45
C THR A 44 5.90 3.71 15.21
N GLU A 45 5.98 3.78 16.54
CA GLU A 45 4.83 3.62 17.41
C GLU A 45 3.89 4.83 17.31
N LYS A 46 2.59 4.58 17.43
CA LYS A 46 1.54 5.60 17.47
C LYS A 46 1.55 6.28 18.82
N ASP A 47 1.26 7.59 18.84
CA ASP A 47 0.84 8.26 20.07
C ASP A 47 -0.42 7.58 20.64
N ARG A 48 -0.25 6.99 21.83
CA ARG A 48 -1.32 6.24 22.52
C ARG A 48 -2.42 7.14 23.08
N SER A 49 -2.21 8.46 23.12
CA SER A 49 -3.26 9.42 23.49
C SER A 49 -4.36 9.56 22.41
N LYS A 50 -4.15 8.96 21.23
CA LYS A 50 -5.04 9.05 20.08
C LYS A 50 -5.65 7.69 19.75
N ASP A 51 -6.94 7.68 19.42
CA ASP A 51 -7.67 6.44 19.13
C ASP A 51 -7.29 5.85 17.77
N THR A 52 -7.15 6.69 16.74
CA THR A 52 -6.86 6.29 15.35
C THR A 52 -5.66 7.04 14.81
N HIS A 53 -5.10 6.60 13.67
CA HIS A 53 -4.08 7.35 12.93
C HIS A 53 -4.66 8.58 12.19
N GLY A 54 -5.92 8.93 12.39
CA GLY A 54 -6.57 10.09 11.79
C GLY A 54 -7.60 9.74 10.73
N SER A 55 -8.38 10.75 10.34
CA SER A 55 -9.36 10.71 9.26
C SER A 55 -9.20 11.94 8.39
N SER A 56 -9.67 11.86 7.14
CA SER A 56 -9.63 12.96 6.18
C SER A 56 -10.99 13.08 5.49
N ASN A 57 -11.46 14.32 5.34
CA ASN A 57 -12.63 14.64 4.51
C ASN A 57 -12.24 14.91 3.04
N PHE A 58 -10.95 14.91 2.72
CA PHE A 58 -10.45 15.08 1.36
C PHE A 58 -10.35 13.73 0.65
N GLY A 59 -10.52 13.74 -0.68
CA GLY A 59 -10.30 12.57 -1.51
C GLY A 59 -8.86 12.05 -1.44
N VAL A 60 -8.70 10.76 -1.74
CA VAL A 60 -7.37 10.15 -1.87
C VAL A 60 -6.78 10.54 -3.23
N ASN A 61 -5.61 11.16 -3.19
CA ASN A 61 -4.85 11.52 -4.39
C ASN A 61 -3.64 10.59 -4.52
N ILE A 62 -3.39 10.10 -5.73
CA ILE A 62 -2.23 9.27 -6.07
C ILE A 62 -1.48 9.97 -7.20
N GLY A 63 -0.16 10.15 -7.04
CA GLY A 63 0.71 10.75 -8.07
C GLY A 63 0.91 12.27 -7.99
N GLY A 64 0.36 12.95 -6.99
CA GLY A 64 0.60 14.39 -6.75
C GLY A 64 -0.64 15.13 -6.26
N GLY A 65 -0.55 16.45 -6.11
CA GLY A 65 -1.68 17.31 -5.72
C GLY A 65 -2.21 16.98 -4.32
N GLY A 66 -1.33 16.96 -3.32
CA GLY A 66 -1.66 16.59 -1.94
C GLY A 66 -2.63 17.57 -1.26
N ILE A 67 -3.18 17.17 -0.11
CA ILE A 67 -4.19 17.94 0.65
C ILE A 67 -3.71 19.37 1.01
N TRP A 68 -2.42 19.51 1.35
CA TRP A 68 -1.81 20.79 1.74
C TRP A 68 -1.03 21.47 0.60
N ASP A 69 -1.00 20.84 -0.58
CA ASP A 69 -0.38 21.39 -1.78
C ASP A 69 -1.04 20.79 -3.02
N ALA A 70 -2.18 21.37 -3.39
CA ALA A 70 -3.02 20.87 -4.47
C ALA A 70 -2.41 21.04 -5.87
N THR A 71 -1.33 21.81 -6.01
CA THR A 71 -0.73 22.15 -7.31
C THR A 71 0.71 21.65 -7.50
N GLY A 72 1.33 21.11 -6.45
CA GLY A 72 2.72 20.65 -6.47
C GLY A 72 2.92 19.16 -6.18
N HIS A 73 4.19 18.79 -6.03
CA HIS A 73 4.66 17.44 -5.68
C HIS A 73 4.15 16.30 -6.58
N TRP A 74 4.13 16.54 -7.90
CA TRP A 74 3.81 15.50 -8.88
C TRP A 74 4.88 14.41 -8.91
N PHE A 75 4.44 13.15 -8.85
CA PHE A 75 5.31 12.01 -9.05
C PHE A 75 5.65 11.87 -10.54
N THR A 76 6.94 11.87 -10.86
CA THR A 76 7.43 11.85 -12.25
C THR A 76 7.81 10.45 -12.75
N GLY A 77 7.64 9.43 -11.91
CA GLY A 77 7.91 8.03 -12.27
C GLY A 77 6.66 7.28 -12.74
N THR A 78 6.81 5.98 -12.94
CA THR A 78 5.71 5.06 -13.25
C THR A 78 5.18 4.39 -11.98
N MET A 79 3.86 4.18 -11.93
CA MET A 79 3.20 3.41 -10.88
C MET A 79 2.42 2.28 -11.54
N ASP A 80 2.41 1.12 -10.90
CA ASP A 80 1.61 -0.03 -11.32
C ASP A 80 1.06 -0.74 -10.08
N GLU A 81 -0.07 -1.43 -10.24
CA GLU A 81 -0.72 -2.24 -9.20
C GLU A 81 -0.88 -1.48 -7.86
N VAL A 82 -1.60 -0.35 -7.87
CA VAL A 82 -1.87 0.44 -6.66
C VAL A 82 -3.11 -0.11 -5.93
N ALA A 83 -2.98 -0.40 -4.63
CA ALA A 83 -4.08 -0.85 -3.78
C ALA A 83 -4.09 -0.22 -2.39
N ILE A 84 -5.28 -0.16 -1.80
CA ILE A 84 -5.52 0.29 -0.42
C ILE A 84 -6.36 -0.79 0.26
N PHE A 85 -5.94 -1.20 1.46
CA PHE A 85 -6.59 -2.27 2.23
C PHE A 85 -7.27 -1.70 3.47
N HIS A 86 -8.48 -2.19 3.76
CA HIS A 86 -9.21 -1.87 4.99
C HIS A 86 -8.74 -2.69 6.21
N SER A 87 -7.75 -3.58 6.03
CA SER A 87 -7.27 -4.54 7.02
C SER A 87 -5.74 -4.50 7.02
N THR A 88 -5.17 -4.69 8.21
CA THR A 88 -3.73 -4.77 8.40
C THR A 88 -3.18 -6.03 7.69
N LEU A 89 -2.19 -5.84 6.83
CA LEU A 89 -1.45 -6.94 6.19
C LEU A 89 -0.33 -7.43 7.10
N SER A 90 -0.12 -8.75 7.16
CA SER A 90 1.04 -9.31 7.84
C SER A 90 2.32 -9.12 7.01
N ASN A 91 3.49 -9.27 7.64
CA ASN A 91 4.77 -9.32 6.92
C ASN A 91 4.78 -10.38 5.81
N ALA A 92 4.13 -11.52 6.05
CA ALA A 92 4.02 -12.59 5.06
C ALA A 92 3.17 -12.16 3.86
N ASP A 93 2.07 -11.45 4.09
CA ASP A 93 1.20 -10.93 3.03
C ASP A 93 1.94 -9.90 2.17
N VAL A 94 2.65 -8.95 2.80
CA VAL A 94 3.45 -7.94 2.10
C VAL A 94 4.53 -8.61 1.24
N ASN A 95 5.23 -9.62 1.79
CA ASN A 95 6.22 -10.38 1.05
C ASN A 95 5.61 -11.17 -0.13
N LYS A 96 4.40 -11.72 0.05
CA LYS A 96 3.69 -12.43 -1.00
C LYS A 96 3.32 -11.47 -2.14
N ILE A 97 2.74 -10.32 -1.81
CA ILE A 97 2.38 -9.27 -2.77
C ILE A 97 3.61 -8.80 -3.53
N THR A 98 4.72 -8.52 -2.84
CA THR A 98 5.99 -8.12 -3.47
C THR A 98 6.43 -9.11 -4.56
N LYS A 99 6.31 -10.41 -4.31
CA LYS A 99 6.81 -11.47 -5.22
C LYS A 99 5.85 -11.82 -6.35
N THR A 100 4.55 -11.65 -6.13
CA THR A 100 3.52 -12.24 -7.01
C THR A 100 2.45 -11.25 -7.47
N GLY A 101 2.56 -9.99 -7.07
CA GLY A 101 1.54 -8.96 -7.26
C GLY A 101 0.22 -9.32 -6.58
N PHE A 102 -0.88 -8.68 -6.99
CA PHE A 102 -2.20 -8.97 -6.44
C PHE A 102 -2.85 -10.25 -6.98
N LYS A 103 -2.23 -10.94 -7.95
CA LYS A 103 -2.69 -12.26 -8.43
C LYS A 103 -2.76 -13.29 -7.29
N ALA A 104 -1.91 -13.14 -6.28
CA ALA A 104 -1.92 -13.98 -5.09
C ALA A 104 -2.99 -13.62 -4.05
N MET A 105 -3.65 -12.47 -4.21
CA MET A 105 -4.76 -11.99 -3.37
C MET A 105 -6.12 -12.28 -4.02
N THR A 106 -6.18 -12.38 -5.35
CA THR A 106 -7.42 -12.75 -6.08
C THR A 106 -7.86 -14.19 -5.85
N THR A 107 -7.03 -15.05 -5.26
CA THR A 107 -7.45 -16.39 -4.82
C THR A 107 -8.39 -16.36 -3.61
N ALA A 108 -8.55 -15.20 -2.95
CA ALA A 108 -9.53 -15.00 -1.87
C ALA A 108 -10.93 -14.66 -2.36
N VAL A 109 -11.12 -14.33 -3.65
CA VAL A 109 -12.42 -14.50 -4.31
C VAL A 109 -12.50 -15.94 -4.77
N ASP A 110 -12.61 -16.84 -3.81
CA ASP A 110 -12.97 -18.22 -4.08
C ASP A 110 -14.44 -18.23 -4.52
N PRO A 111 -14.77 -18.60 -5.77
CA PRO A 111 -16.16 -18.71 -6.21
C PRO A 111 -16.94 -19.78 -5.46
N ARG A 112 -16.30 -20.57 -4.58
CA ARG A 112 -16.93 -21.66 -3.81
C ARG A 112 -18.13 -21.27 -2.97
N ASN A 113 -18.44 -19.98 -2.76
CA ASN A 113 -19.70 -19.54 -2.14
C ASN A 113 -20.22 -18.17 -2.60
N ARG A 114 -19.85 -17.71 -3.81
CA ARG A 114 -20.50 -16.55 -4.43
C ARG A 114 -20.84 -16.90 -5.87
N LEU A 115 -22.11 -16.71 -6.24
CA LEU A 115 -22.59 -16.79 -7.62
C LEU A 115 -21.82 -15.76 -8.45
N THR A 116 -20.67 -16.14 -8.97
CA THR A 116 -19.92 -15.34 -9.92
C THR A 116 -19.40 -16.30 -10.97
N SER A 117 -20.07 -16.28 -12.11
CA SER A 117 -19.68 -16.98 -13.31
C SER A 117 -18.36 -16.42 -13.81
N THR A 118 -17.29 -17.20 -13.74
CA THR A 118 -16.03 -16.88 -14.41
C THR A 118 -16.25 -16.97 -15.92
N TRP A 119 -16.03 -15.87 -16.64
CA TRP A 119 -15.95 -15.89 -18.10
C TRP A 119 -14.58 -16.46 -18.51
N ALA A 120 -14.61 -17.47 -19.38
CA ALA A 120 -13.46 -18.26 -19.81
C ALA A 120 -12.37 -17.44 -20.50
N GLN A 121 -11.11 -17.84 -20.31
CA GLN A 121 -10.01 -17.45 -21.20
C GLN A 121 -10.24 -18.10 -22.58
N ILE A 122 -10.31 -17.27 -23.62
CA ILE A 122 -10.14 -17.73 -24.99
C ILE A 122 -8.63 -17.85 -25.22
N CYS A 123 -8.11 -19.09 -25.25
CA CYS A 123 -6.86 -19.35 -25.94
C CYS A 123 -7.11 -19.14 -27.44
N LYS A 124 -6.28 -18.31 -28.09
CA LYS A 124 -6.10 -18.37 -29.54
C LYS A 124 -4.69 -18.88 -29.82
N GLU A 125 -4.66 -19.74 -30.83
CA GLU A 125 -3.56 -20.55 -31.37
C GLU A 125 -2.25 -19.80 -31.57
#